data_AF-A0A7D5HW44-F1
#
_entry.id   AF-A0A7D5HW44-F1
#
_cell.length_a   1.000
_cell.length_b   1.000
_cell.length_c   1.000
_cell.angle_alpha   90.00
_cell.angle_beta   90.00
_cell.angle_gamma   90.00
#
_symmetry.space_group_name_H-M   'P 1'
#
loop_
_entity.id
_entity.type
_entity.pdbx_description
1 polymer ?
#
loop_
_entity_poly.entity_id
_entity_poly.type
_entity_poly.pdbx_seq_one_letter_code
_entity_poly.pdbx_strand_id
1 'polypeptide(L)'
;MNEITGFQRDVLYVVAGLGDPKGMRVQDELEEYYGSSVLPARVYQNLDDLHEAGLIEKGERDSRTNYYRLTDAGRERIERRRAWEQGYVDDAVTPADD
;
A
#
# COMPACT_ATOMS: atom_id res chain seq x y z
N MET A 1 1.68 -1.84 -17.95
CA MET A 1 1.85 -1.74 -16.49
C MET A 1 0.64 -0.97 -16.00
N ASN A 2 -0.36 -1.62 -15.40
CA ASN A 2 -1.57 -0.92 -14.98
C ASN A 2 -1.24 0.08 -13.88
N GLU A 3 -1.72 1.30 -14.00
CA GLU A 3 -1.55 2.31 -12.96
C GLU A 3 -2.47 1.97 -11.78
N ILE A 4 -1.88 1.90 -10.58
CA ILE A 4 -2.65 1.75 -9.35
C ILE A 4 -3.10 3.13 -8.87
N THR A 5 -4.29 3.23 -8.30
CA THR A 5 -4.80 4.48 -7.74
C THR A 5 -3.96 4.91 -6.52
N GLY A 6 -4.09 6.18 -6.12
CA GLY A 6 -3.45 6.67 -4.90
C GLY A 6 -3.84 5.85 -3.67
N PHE A 7 -5.11 5.46 -3.56
CA PHE A 7 -5.58 4.65 -2.44
C PHE A 7 -5.01 3.22 -2.49
N GLN A 8 -4.92 2.59 -3.66
CA GLN A 8 -4.27 1.28 -3.82
C GLN A 8 -2.78 1.34 -3.43
N ARG A 9 -2.09 2.44 -3.76
CA ARG A 9 -0.70 2.65 -3.34
C ARG A 9 -0.60 2.77 -1.82
N ASP A 10 -1.49 3.51 -1.18
CA ASP A 10 -1.48 3.68 0.27
C ASP A 10 -1.77 2.33 0.97
N VAL A 11 -2.72 1.54 0.47
CA VAL A 11 -2.95 0.14 0.92
C VAL A 11 -1.67 -0.71 0.77
N LEU A 12 -1.01 -0.66 -0.39
CA LEU A 12 0.22 -1.40 -0.66
C LEU A 12 1.35 -1.03 0.32
N TYR A 13 1.49 0.26 0.64
CA TYR A 13 2.46 0.75 1.61
C TYR A 13 2.17 0.26 3.03
N VAL A 14 0.91 0.29 3.45
CA VAL A 14 0.50 -0.23 4.76
C VAL A 14 0.79 -1.73 4.86
N VAL A 15 0.45 -2.52 3.84
CA VAL A 15 0.78 -3.96 3.80
C VAL A 15 2.29 -4.18 3.92
N ALA A 16 3.09 -3.42 3.16
CA ALA A 16 4.54 -3.49 3.21
C ALA A 16 5.11 -3.17 4.61
N GLY A 17 4.55 -2.18 5.31
CA GLY A 17 4.98 -1.77 6.65
C GLY A 17 4.60 -2.76 7.75
N LEU A 18 3.50 -3.50 7.58
CA LEU A 18 2.98 -4.44 8.58
C LEU A 18 3.42 -5.90 8.36
N GLY A 19 4.04 -6.22 7.22
CA GLY A 19 4.50 -7.57 6.88
C GLY A 19 3.37 -8.46 6.36
N ASP A 20 2.62 -9.08 7.28
CA ASP A 20 1.52 -10.02 6.98
C ASP A 20 0.20 -9.65 7.66
N PRO A 21 -0.30 -8.40 7.51
CA PRO A 21 -1.49 -7.96 8.22
C PRO A 21 -2.77 -8.68 7.79
N LYS A 22 -3.73 -8.70 8.71
CA LYS A 22 -5.14 -8.95 8.39
C LYS A 22 -5.72 -7.71 7.70
N GLY A 23 -6.73 -7.88 6.83
CA GLY A 23 -7.41 -6.75 6.16
C GLY A 23 -7.96 -5.70 7.13
N MET A 24 -8.47 -6.11 8.29
CA MET A 24 -8.91 -5.19 9.35
C MET A 24 -7.77 -4.31 9.88
N ARG A 25 -6.56 -4.85 10.05
CA ARG A 25 -5.42 -4.04 10.52
C ARG A 25 -5.01 -3.01 9.47
N VAL A 26 -5.09 -3.37 8.19
CA VAL A 26 -4.86 -2.41 7.09
C VAL A 26 -5.89 -1.28 7.13
N GLN A 27 -7.17 -1.60 7.40
CA GLN A 27 -8.20 -0.58 7.55
C GLN A 27 -7.88 0.37 8.72
N ASP A 28 -7.53 -0.15 9.89
CA ASP A 28 -7.22 0.67 11.08
C ASP A 28 -6.10 1.71 10.78
N GLU A 29 -5.01 1.28 10.14
CA GLU A 29 -3.90 2.19 9.77
C GLU A 29 -4.34 3.27 8.77
N LEU A 30 -5.21 2.91 7.81
CA LEU A 30 -5.72 3.88 6.84
C LEU A 30 -6.67 4.88 7.50
N GLU A 31 -7.51 4.45 8.44
CA GLU A 31 -8.38 5.35 9.20
C GLU A 31 -7.57 6.30 10.08
N GLU A 32 -6.53 5.81 10.74
CA GLU A 32 -5.59 6.62 11.51
C GLU A 32 -4.90 7.66 10.61
N TYR A 33 -4.39 7.24 9.45
CA TYR A 33 -3.72 8.13 8.50
C TYR A 33 -4.65 9.21 7.92
N TYR A 34 -5.86 8.84 7.50
CA TYR A 34 -6.81 9.79 6.92
C TYR A 34 -7.60 10.58 7.98
N GLY A 35 -7.45 10.29 9.28
CA GLY A 35 -8.21 10.90 10.36
C GLY A 35 -9.73 10.77 10.20
N SER A 36 -10.19 9.75 9.46
CA SER A 36 -11.59 9.56 9.09
C SER A 36 -11.88 8.09 8.81
N SER A 37 -13.15 7.69 8.94
CA SER A 37 -13.53 6.30 8.69
C SER A 37 -13.39 5.92 7.21
N VAL A 38 -12.88 4.73 6.98
CA VAL A 38 -12.67 4.13 5.67
C VAL A 38 -13.57 2.91 5.58
N LEU A 39 -14.43 2.87 4.55
CA LEU A 39 -15.35 1.75 4.36
C LEU A 39 -14.59 0.42 4.21
N PRO A 40 -14.91 -0.63 4.99
CA PRO A 40 -14.26 -1.93 4.86
C PRO A 40 -14.30 -2.48 3.44
N ALA A 41 -15.44 -2.34 2.75
CA ALA A 41 -15.61 -2.79 1.37
C ALA A 41 -14.59 -2.14 0.42
N ARG A 42 -14.22 -0.87 0.65
CA ARG A 42 -13.20 -0.18 -0.13
C ARG A 42 -11.83 -0.82 0.13
N VAL A 43 -11.47 -1.09 1.38
CA VAL A 43 -10.17 -1.73 1.70
C VAL A 43 -10.09 -3.12 1.06
N TYR A 44 -11.11 -3.96 1.24
CA TYR A 44 -11.10 -5.33 0.69
C TYR A 44 -11.08 -5.35 -0.84
N GLN A 45 -11.85 -4.49 -1.52
CA GLN A 45 -11.79 -4.39 -2.98
C GLN A 45 -10.37 -4.01 -3.45
N ASN A 46 -9.72 -3.06 -2.79
CA ASN A 46 -8.36 -2.64 -3.18
C ASN A 46 -7.31 -3.70 -2.83
N LEU A 47 -7.48 -4.47 -1.77
CA LEU A 47 -6.63 -5.63 -1.48
C LEU A 47 -6.79 -6.72 -2.54
N ASP A 48 -8.01 -6.99 -2.99
CA ASP A 48 -8.26 -7.97 -4.05
C ASP A 48 -7.69 -7.46 -5.40
N ASP A 49 -7.88 -6.19 -5.76
CA ASP A 49 -7.28 -5.60 -6.96
C ASP A 49 -5.73 -5.68 -6.96
N LEU A 50 -5.11 -5.41 -5.81
CA LEU A 50 -3.64 -5.50 -5.66
C LEU A 50 -3.16 -6.96 -5.74
N HIS A 51 -3.97 -7.90 -5.24
CA HIS A 51 -3.70 -9.33 -5.36
C HIS A 51 -3.79 -9.79 -6.82
N GLU A 52 -4.85 -9.41 -7.52
CA GLU A 52 -5.01 -9.68 -8.96
C GLU A 52 -3.88 -9.06 -9.80
N ALA A 53 -3.39 -7.88 -9.40
CA ALA A 53 -2.23 -7.24 -10.01
C ALA A 53 -0.88 -7.92 -9.67
N GLY A 54 -0.87 -8.93 -8.80
CA GLY A 54 0.33 -9.66 -8.36
C GLY A 54 1.25 -8.86 -7.44
N LEU A 55 0.78 -7.74 -6.88
CA LEU A 55 1.57 -6.86 -6.01
C LEU A 55 1.54 -7.30 -4.54
N ILE A 56 0.50 -8.05 -4.16
CA ILE A 56 0.39 -8.72 -2.86
C ILE A 56 -0.08 -10.16 -3.04
N GLU A 57 0.37 -11.05 -2.17
CA GLU A 57 -0.25 -12.36 -2.00
C GLU A 57 -1.36 -12.28 -0.95
N LYS A 58 -2.42 -13.04 -1.18
CA LYS A 58 -3.51 -13.26 -0.24
C LYS A 58 -3.42 -14.71 0.22
N GLY A 59 -3.25 -14.92 1.52
CA GLY A 59 -3.23 -16.25 2.11
C GLY A 59 -4.25 -16.40 3.22
N GLU A 60 -4.66 -17.64 3.47
CA GLU A 60 -5.62 -17.96 4.53
C GLU A 60 -4.88 -18.31 5.82
N ARG A 61 -5.20 -17.61 6.91
CA ARG A 61 -4.67 -17.90 8.26
C ARG A 61 -5.59 -18.85 9.02
N ASP A 62 -6.89 -18.68 8.83
CA ASP A 62 -7.98 -19.56 9.29
C ASP A 62 -9.21 -19.33 8.39
N SER A 63 -10.27 -20.11 8.62
CA SER A 63 -11.50 -20.11 7.79
C SER A 63 -12.22 -18.75 7.70
N ARG A 64 -11.81 -17.74 8.46
CA ARG A 64 -12.41 -16.40 8.47
C ARG A 64 -11.38 -15.28 8.33
N THR A 65 -10.10 -15.60 8.34
CA THR A 65 -9.01 -14.61 8.40
C THR A 65 -8.04 -14.80 7.24
N ASN A 66 -8.02 -13.84 6.33
CA ASN A 66 -6.94 -13.71 5.35
C ASN A 66 -5.80 -12.87 5.93
N TYR A 67 -4.57 -13.20 5.53
CA TYR A 67 -3.41 -12.34 5.63
C TYR A 67 -3.01 -11.86 4.23
N TYR A 68 -2.36 -10.70 4.18
CA TYR A 68 -1.86 -10.11 2.95
C TYR A 68 -0.38 -9.84 3.10
N ARG A 69 0.43 -10.27 2.13
CA ARG A 69 1.89 -10.07 2.16
C ARG A 69 2.37 -9.44 0.88
N LEU A 70 3.36 -8.57 0.98
CA LEU A 70 3.99 -7.95 -0.18
C LEU A 70 4.74 -8.99 -1.04
N THR A 71 4.54 -8.96 -2.36
CA THR A 71 5.34 -9.76 -3.30
C THR A 71 6.61 -9.01 -3.72
N ASP A 72 7.53 -9.69 -4.42
CA ASP A 72 8.70 -9.04 -5.01
C ASP A 72 8.30 -7.97 -6.05
N ALA A 73 7.24 -8.22 -6.83
CA ALA A 73 6.69 -7.23 -7.77
C ALA A 73 6.10 -6.02 -7.04
N GLY A 74 5.42 -6.25 -5.90
CA GLY A 74 4.96 -5.18 -5.01
C GLY A 74 6.12 -4.35 -4.47
N ARG A 75 7.20 -5.00 -4.02
CA ARG A 75 8.41 -4.32 -3.53
C ARG A 75 9.05 -3.46 -4.61
N GLU A 76 9.28 -4.00 -5.80
CA GLU A 76 9.85 -3.26 -6.92
C GLU A 76 8.97 -2.05 -7.30
N ARG A 77 7.64 -2.20 -7.23
CA ARG A 77 6.69 -1.11 -7.48
C ARG A 77 6.87 0.03 -6.49
N ILE A 78 7.04 -0.28 -5.20
CA ILE A 78 7.30 0.72 -4.15
C ILE A 78 8.63 1.42 -4.40
N GLU A 79 9.68 0.66 -4.72
CA GLU A 79 11.03 1.19 -4.97
C GLU A 79 11.04 2.15 -6.16
N ARG A 80 10.43 1.77 -7.29
CA ARG A 80 10.29 2.63 -8.48
C ARG A 80 9.54 3.92 -8.15
N ARG A 81 8.49 3.83 -7.32
CA ARG A 81 7.72 4.99 -6.90
C ARG A 81 8.55 5.93 -6.01
N ARG A 82 9.30 5.40 -5.05
CA ARG A 82 10.20 6.19 -4.21
C ARG A 82 11.29 6.88 -5.00
N ALA A 83 11.92 6.19 -5.95
CA ALA A 83 12.93 6.78 -6.83
C ALA A 83 12.35 7.93 -7.67
N TRP A 84 11.13 7.75 -8.18
CA TRP A 84 10.43 8.83 -8.88
C TRP A 84 10.12 10.01 -7.95
N GLU A 85 9.61 9.77 -6.73
CA GLU A 85 9.31 10.85 -5.77
C GLU A 85 10.56 11.62 -5.35
N GLN A 86 11.67 10.93 -5.07
CA GLN A 86 12.95 11.54 -4.71
C GLN A 86 13.44 12.52 -5.78
N GLY A 87 13.32 12.16 -7.06
CA GLY A 87 13.71 13.03 -8.17
C GLY A 87 12.95 14.37 -8.24
N TYR A 88 11.82 14.53 -7.57
CA TYR A 88 11.10 15.82 -7.49
C TYR A 88 11.20 16.46 -6.10
N VAL A 89 11.25 15.65 -5.04
CA VAL A 89 11.33 16.17 -3.67
C VAL A 89 12.71 16.75 -3.40
N ASP A 90 13.79 16.11 -3.86
CA ASP A 90 15.16 16.62 -3.66
C ASP A 90 15.34 17.97 -4.35
N ASP A 91 14.80 18.13 -5.57
CA ASP A 91 14.78 19.40 -6.31
C ASP A 91 13.96 20.49 -5.61
N ALA A 92 12.88 20.12 -4.91
CA ALA A 92 11.99 21.05 -4.23
C ALA A 92 12.43 21.41 -2.79
N VAL A 93 13.24 20.57 -2.15
CA VAL A 93 13.65 20.68 -0.74
C VAL A 93 15.11 21.10 -0.59
N THR A 94 15.89 21.18 -1.68
CA THR A 94 17.18 21.87 -1.66
C THR A 94 16.92 23.34 -1.32
N PRO A 95 17.30 23.85 -0.13
CA PRO A 95 17.28 25.28 0.11
C PRO A 95 18.23 25.87 -0.93
N ALA A 96 17.81 26.92 -1.62
CA ALA A 96 18.76 27.80 -2.26
C ALA A 96 19.70 28.29 -1.15
N ASP A 97 20.88 27.68 -1.04
CA ASP A 97 21.92 28.14 -0.12
C ASP A 97 22.21 29.63 -0.43
N ASP A 98 22.23 30.44 0.63
CA ASP A 98 22.57 31.87 0.70
C ASP A 98 23.85 32.27 -0.07
#